data_AF-K1Z707-F1
#
_entry.id   AF-K1Z707-F1
#
_cell.length_a   1.000
_cell.length_b   1.000
_cell.length_c   1.000
_cell.angle_alpha   90.00
_cell.angle_beta   90.00
_cell.angle_gamma   90.00
#
_symmetry.space_group_name_H-M   'P 1'
#
loop_
_entity.id
_entity.type
_entity.pdbx_description
1 polymer ?
#
loop_
_entity_poly.entity_id
_entity_poly.type
_entity_poly.pdbx_seq_one_letter_code
_entity_poly.pdbx_strand_id
1 'polypeptide(L)'
;MIDVAAGDKIPRKGGPGITRSDLLVINKIDLAPLVGASLEVMAVDAGRMRGSRPFVFANMKSGQGLDEIIGFIEREGMLGLR
;
A
#
# COMPACT_ATOMS: atom_id res chain seq x y z
N MET A 1 -3.30 6.69 0.20
CA MET A 1 -2.58 6.08 -0.93
C MET A 1 -1.26 6.82 -1.11
N ILE A 2 -0.17 6.10 -1.40
CA ILE A 2 1.13 6.65 -1.81
C ILE A 2 1.61 5.93 -3.08
N ASP A 3 2.69 6.43 -3.68
CA ASP A 3 3.23 5.93 -4.95
C ASP A 3 4.74 5.68 -4.84
N VAL A 4 5.24 4.63 -5.50
CA VAL A 4 6.67 4.29 -5.46
C VAL A 4 7.56 5.40 -6.05
N ALA A 5 7.07 6.15 -7.03
CA ALA A 5 7.83 7.25 -7.63
C ALA A 5 8.12 8.41 -6.65
N ALA A 6 7.40 8.50 -5.52
CA ALA A 6 7.68 9.48 -4.48
C ALA A 6 8.90 9.11 -3.60
N GLY A 7 9.47 7.92 -3.79
CA GLY A 7 10.66 7.43 -3.11
C GLY A 7 10.37 6.35 -2.07
N ASP A 8 11.31 5.42 -1.90
CA ASP A 8 11.20 4.27 -0.99
C ASP A 8 11.20 4.64 0.51
N LYS A 9 11.65 5.84 0.85
CA LYS A 9 11.63 6.37 2.24
C LYS A 9 10.30 6.98 2.65
N ILE A 10 9.31 7.08 1.74
CA ILE A 10 8.01 7.70 2.04
C ILE A 10 7.29 7.03 3.22
N PRO A 11 7.21 5.68 3.34
CA PRO A 11 6.60 5.04 4.50
C PRO A 11 7.18 5.51 5.84
N ARG A 12 8.51 5.69 5.94
CA ARG A 12 9.18 6.14 7.19
C ARG A 12 8.82 7.55 7.63
N LYS A 13 8.38 8.41 6.70
CA LYS A 13 7.94 9.77 7.05
C LYS A 13 6.66 9.74 7.89
N GLY A 14 5.90 8.65 7.85
CA GLY A 14 4.71 8.46 8.67
C GLY A 14 3.60 9.45 8.30
N GLY A 15 2.96 10.02 9.33
CA GLY A 15 1.77 10.84 9.18
C GLY A 15 0.47 10.01 9.17
N PRO A 16 -0.69 10.65 9.41
CA PRO A 16 -1.94 9.94 9.69
C PRO A 16 -2.40 9.04 8.54
N GLY A 17 -2.12 9.42 7.28
CA GLY A 17 -2.44 8.59 6.12
C GLY A 17 -1.62 7.30 6.05
N ILE A 18 -0.41 7.27 6.62
CA ILE A 18 0.45 6.09 6.66
C ILE A 18 0.22 5.29 7.94
N THR A 19 0.06 5.94 9.08
CA THR A 19 0.03 5.25 10.39
C THR A 19 -1.37 4.86 10.86
N ARG A 20 -2.43 5.55 10.41
CA ARG A 20 -3.79 5.40 10.95
C ARG A 20 -4.88 5.01 9.95
N SER A 21 -4.62 5.08 8.64
CA SER A 21 -5.57 4.62 7.63
C SER A 21 -5.88 3.13 7.79
N ASP A 22 -7.13 2.73 7.53
CA ASP A 22 -7.57 1.34 7.62
C ASP A 22 -6.80 0.46 6.62
N LEU A 23 -6.58 0.97 5.40
CA LEU A 23 -5.74 0.36 4.38
C LEU A 23 -4.76 1.38 3.77
N LEU A 24 -3.48 1.01 3.67
CA LEU A 24 -2.51 1.76 2.88
C LEU A 24 -2.25 1.04 1.55
N VAL A 25 -2.51 1.73 0.45
CA VAL A 25 -2.10 1.27 -0.89
C VAL A 25 -0.80 1.96 -1.30
N ILE A 26 0.20 1.16 -1.67
CA ILE A 26 1.49 1.58 -2.24
C ILE A 26 1.48 1.22 -3.73
N ASN A 27 1.18 2.21 -4.58
CA ASN A 27 0.90 1.99 -6.00
C ASN A 27 2.11 2.21 -6.92
N LYS A 28 1.96 1.79 -8.18
CA LYS A 28 2.94 1.89 -9.27
C LYS A 28 4.26 1.18 -8.96
N ILE A 29 4.15 -0.04 -8.43
CA ILE A 29 5.31 -0.85 -8.07
C ILE A 29 6.20 -1.21 -9.26
N ASP A 30 5.67 -1.17 -10.48
CA ASP A 30 6.41 -1.33 -11.72
C ASP A 30 7.45 -0.23 -11.97
N LEU A 31 7.29 0.95 -11.35
CA LEU A 31 8.23 2.05 -11.47
C LEU A 31 9.46 1.91 -10.57
N ALA A 32 9.47 0.95 -9.63
CA ALA A 32 10.55 0.77 -8.66
C ALA A 32 11.95 0.73 -9.30
N PRO A 33 12.20 -0.04 -10.39
CA PRO A 33 13.52 -0.08 -11.03
C PRO A 33 13.90 1.25 -11.71
N LEU A 34 12.91 2.03 -12.16
CA LEU A 34 13.13 3.28 -12.90
C LEU A 34 13.48 4.45 -11.98
N VAL A 35 13.05 4.40 -10.72
CA VAL A 35 13.28 5.46 -9.73
C VAL A 35 14.29 5.04 -8.65
N GLY A 36 14.89 3.86 -8.77
CA GLY A 36 15.85 3.33 -7.79
C GLY A 36 15.24 3.06 -6.42
N ALA A 37 13.94 2.74 -6.35
CA ALA A 37 13.25 2.46 -5.10
C ALA A 37 13.28 0.95 -4.77
N SER A 38 13.51 0.60 -3.51
CA SER A 38 13.39 -0.78 -3.04
C SER A 38 12.01 -1.05 -2.43
N LEU A 39 11.27 -1.98 -3.02
CA LEU A 39 9.98 -2.43 -2.49
C LEU A 39 10.14 -3.15 -1.13
N GLU A 40 11.26 -3.84 -0.91
CA GLU A 40 11.57 -4.50 0.36
C GLU A 40 11.71 -3.47 1.50
N VAL A 41 12.45 -2.40 1.23
CA VAL A 41 12.60 -1.29 2.17
C VAL A 41 11.24 -0.68 2.51
N MET A 42 10.43 -0.41 1.49
CA MET A 42 9.07 0.11 1.70
C MET A 42 8.20 -0.84 2.53
N ALA A 43 8.33 -2.16 2.35
CA ALA A 43 7.57 -3.17 3.08
C ALA A 43 7.93 -3.16 4.57
N VAL A 44 9.24 -3.17 4.89
CA VAL A 44 9.74 -3.12 6.27
C VAL A 44 9.27 -1.84 6.96
N ASP A 45 9.39 -0.70 6.30
CA ASP A 45 9.03 0.59 6.87
C ASP A 45 7.51 0.74 7.04
N ALA A 46 6.72 0.30 6.04
CA ALA A 46 5.27 0.31 6.13
C ALA A 46 4.78 -0.58 7.28
N GLY A 47 5.32 -1.80 7.39
CA GLY A 47 5.02 -2.71 8.51
C GLY A 47 5.35 -2.09 9.87
N ARG A 48 6.53 -1.47 10.01
CA ARG A 48 6.93 -0.78 11.24
C ARG A 48 5.99 0.37 11.59
N MET A 49 5.60 1.19 10.61
CA MET A 49 4.78 2.39 10.85
C MET A 49 3.30 2.06 11.09
N ARG A 50 2.84 0.90 10.62
CA ARG A 50 1.42 0.48 10.66
C ARG A 50 1.09 -0.52 11.76
N GLY A 51 2.09 -1.22 12.29
CA GLY A 51 1.86 -2.33 13.22
C GLY A 51 1.09 -3.45 12.51
N SER A 52 -0.10 -3.80 13.03
CA SER A 52 -0.97 -4.82 12.44
C SER A 52 -1.88 -4.30 11.32
N ARG A 53 -1.91 -2.99 11.03
CA ARG A 53 -2.79 -2.44 10.00
C ARG A 53 -2.31 -2.82 8.59
N PRO A 54 -3.20 -3.31 7.71
CA PRO A 54 -2.79 -3.88 6.43
C PRO A 54 -2.28 -2.83 5.45
N PHE A 55 -1.42 -3.24 4.53
CA PHE A 55 -1.04 -2.47 3.36
C PHE A 55 -0.90 -3.38 2.15
N VAL A 56 -1.10 -2.83 0.95
CA VAL A 56 -1.06 -3.57 -0.31
C VAL A 56 -0.12 -2.89 -1.28
N PHE A 57 0.80 -3.66 -1.86
CA PHE A 57 1.55 -3.25 -3.03
C PHE A 57 0.70 -3.46 -4.28
N ALA A 58 0.59 -2.41 -5.10
CA ALA A 58 -0.32 -2.44 -6.22
C ALA A 58 0.25 -1.82 -7.50
N ASN A 59 -0.29 -2.28 -8.63
CA ASN A 59 -0.14 -1.63 -9.91
C ASN A 59 -1.52 -1.53 -10.56
N MET A 60 -2.13 -0.34 -10.48
CA MET A 60 -3.45 -0.08 -11.06
C MET A 60 -3.49 -0.19 -12.59
N LYS A 61 -2.34 -0.17 -13.28
CA LYS A 61 -2.27 -0.34 -14.74
C LYS A 61 -2.38 -1.81 -15.14
N SER A 62 -1.77 -2.72 -14.39
CA SER A 62 -1.85 -4.17 -14.64
C SER A 62 -2.97 -4.87 -13.86
N GLY A 63 -3.53 -4.21 -12.85
CA GLY A 63 -4.49 -4.80 -11.92
C GLY A 63 -3.85 -5.56 -10.76
N GLN A 64 -2.50 -5.58 -10.64
CA GLN A 64 -1.84 -6.23 -9.52
C GLN A 64 -2.25 -5.58 -8.19
N GLY A 65 -2.66 -6.40 -7.22
CA GLY A 65 -3.15 -5.96 -5.90
C GLY A 65 -4.61 -5.46 -5.89
N LEU A 66 -5.29 -5.43 -7.05
CA LEU A 66 -6.67 -4.95 -7.12
C LEU A 66 -7.65 -5.87 -6.38
N ASP A 67 -7.54 -7.19 -6.57
CA ASP A 67 -8.40 -8.18 -5.89
C ASP A 67 -8.27 -8.11 -4.36
N GLU A 68 -7.07 -7.83 -3.85
CA GLU A 68 -6.82 -7.69 -2.41
C GLU A 68 -7.50 -6.42 -1.85
N ILE A 69 -7.44 -5.31 -2.60
CA ILE A 69 -8.11 -4.06 -2.25
C ILE A 69 -9.63 -4.23 -2.29
N ILE A 70 -10.17 -4.87 -3.33
CA ILE A 70 -11.61 -5.17 -3.45
C ILE A 70 -12.05 -6.03 -2.26
N GLY A 71 -11.36 -7.14 -2.01
CA GLY A 71 -11.71 -8.03 -0.91
C GLY A 71 -11.60 -7.36 0.47
N PHE A 72 -10.66 -6.43 0.66
CA PHE A 72 -10.63 -5.60 1.87
C PHE A 72 -11.90 -4.75 2.01
N ILE A 73 -12.30 -4.04 0.95
CA ILE A 73 -13.47 -3.16 0.96
C ILE A 73 -14.75 -3.98 1.18
N GLU A 74 -14.89 -5.14 0.55
CA GLU A 74 -16.05 -6.01 0.73
C GLU A 74 -16.20 -6.50 2.16
N ARG A 75 -15.08 -6.92 2.79
CA ARG A 75 -15.06 -7.40 4.18
C ARG A 75 -15.27 -6.28 5.19
N GLU A 76 -14.42 -5.26 5.18
CA GLU A 76 -14.45 -4.17 6.18
C GLU A 76 -15.62 -3.21 5.95
N GLY A 77 -16.05 -3.06 4.70
CA GLY A 77 -17.24 -2.28 4.34
C GLY A 77 -18.55 -3.04 4.52
N MET A 78 -18.52 -4.29 4.96
CA MET A 78 -19.70 -5.15 5.16
C MET A 78 -20.61 -5.23 3.92
N LEU A 79 -20.02 -5.22 2.72
CA LEU A 79 -20.75 -5.21 1.46
C LEU A 79 -21.21 -6.63 1.05
N GLY A 80 -20.77 -7.65 1.78
CA GLY A 80 -21.27 -9.02 1.70
C GLY A 80 -22.64 -9.18 2.36
N LEU A 81 -23.69 -8.68 1.71
CA LEU A 81 -25.07 -9.12 1.92
C LEU A 81 -25.50 -9.95 0.71
N ARG A 82 -25.20 -11.25 0.75
CA ARG A 82 -25.95 -12.34 0.11
C ARG A 82 -25.42 -13.70 0.57
#